data_AF-A2F6P0-F1
#
_entry.id   AF-A2F6P0-F1
#
_cell.length_a   1.000
_cell.length_b   1.000
_cell.length_c   1.000
_cell.angle_alpha   90.00
_cell.angle_beta   90.00
_cell.angle_gamma   90.00
#
_symmetry.space_group_name_H-M   'P 1'
#
loop_
_entity.id
_entity.type
_entity.pdbx_description
1 polymer ?
#
loop_
_entity_poly.entity_id
_entity_poly.type
_entity_poly.pdbx_seq_one_letter_code
_entity_poly.pdbx_strand_id
1 'polypeptide(L)'
;MSDQDAHPNKYSELRSNYKYYIDICNKLYQLKTGKEEELNKIYKMIKTELIDSNKYPPQDMIRAILNLIVYNNHYAKSYLYLAKLISDEYHVKEVNNVILISNFLFYKEYGIKLDKSDDFEKIKSDFLDIHTENTIYRAIMNNDLERFITFTEREYFDKDQILKCDLYPYSYYGYSLLELCCYHGAVDCFKLLRSKFKSEITQTCLQFSFLGGNPDIMSECLKYQKPK
;
A
#
# COMPACT_ATOMS: atom_id res chain seq x y z
N MET A 1 -50.56 -4.60 -3.29
CA MET A 1 -49.66 -4.41 -4.44
C MET A 1 -49.55 -2.92 -4.69
N SER A 2 -48.43 -2.32 -4.29
CA SER A 2 -47.96 -1.07 -4.87
C SER A 2 -46.46 -1.24 -5.00
N ASP A 3 -46.05 -1.81 -6.13
CA ASP A 3 -44.67 -1.75 -6.58
C ASP A 3 -44.35 -0.27 -6.79
N GLN A 4 -43.79 0.35 -5.75
CA GLN A 4 -43.07 1.60 -5.93
C GLN A 4 -41.78 1.21 -6.64
N ASP A 5 -41.79 1.34 -7.96
CA ASP A 5 -40.59 1.33 -8.80
C ASP A 5 -39.60 2.34 -8.23
N ALA A 6 -38.70 1.85 -7.38
CA ALA A 6 -37.55 2.59 -6.91
C ALA A 6 -36.63 2.73 -8.12
N HIS A 7 -36.81 3.80 -8.90
CA HIS A 7 -35.82 4.22 -9.88
C HIS A 7 -34.45 4.16 -9.22
N PRO A 8 -33.53 3.30 -9.71
CA PRO A 8 -32.22 3.20 -9.10
C PRO A 8 -31.62 4.59 -9.09
N ASN A 9 -31.35 5.12 -7.90
CA ASN A 9 -30.68 6.40 -7.74
C ASN A 9 -29.45 6.39 -8.66
N LYS A 10 -29.20 7.43 -9.44
CA LYS A 10 -28.08 7.54 -10.40
C LYS A 10 -26.75 6.96 -9.87
N TYR A 11 -26.52 7.03 -8.56
CA TYR A 11 -25.43 6.34 -7.87
C TYR A 11 -25.43 4.80 -8.02
N SER A 12 -26.56 4.12 -7.76
CA SER A 12 -26.66 2.66 -7.87
C SER A 12 -26.54 2.17 -9.30
N GLU A 13 -27.03 2.93 -10.28
CA GLU A 13 -26.81 2.64 -11.71
C GLU A 13 -25.32 2.71 -12.06
N LEU A 14 -24.65 3.82 -11.72
CA LEU A 14 -23.21 3.97 -11.97
C LEU A 14 -22.39 2.89 -11.25
N ARG A 15 -22.68 2.62 -9.98
CA ARG A 15 -21.99 1.57 -9.21
C ARG A 15 -22.15 0.19 -9.86
N SER A 16 -23.32 -0.09 -10.43
CA SER A 16 -23.57 -1.36 -11.13
C SER A 16 -22.82 -1.43 -12.45
N ASN A 17 -22.80 -0.34 -13.22
CA ASN A 17 -22.11 -0.26 -14.51
C ASN A 17 -20.58 -0.40 -14.37
N TYR A 18 -20.00 0.06 -13.26
CA TYR A 18 -18.56 -0.01 -12.98
C TYR A 18 -18.19 -1.08 -11.94
N LYS A 19 -19.10 -2.02 -11.65
CA LYS A 19 -18.92 -3.01 -10.58
C LYS A 19 -17.60 -3.77 -10.68
N TYR A 20 -17.26 -4.29 -11.86
CA TYR A 20 -16.01 -5.04 -12.07
C TYR A 20 -14.77 -4.19 -11.78
N TYR A 21 -14.77 -2.92 -12.19
CA TYR A 21 -13.67 -1.99 -11.92
C TYR A 21 -13.52 -1.73 -10.42
N ILE A 22 -14.64 -1.49 -9.73
CA ILE A 22 -14.69 -1.29 -8.28
C ILE A 22 -14.18 -2.55 -7.56
N ASP A 23 -14.63 -3.73 -7.97
CA ASP A 23 -14.24 -5.00 -7.35
C ASP A 23 -12.75 -5.29 -7.53
N ILE A 24 -12.19 -5.01 -8.70
CA ILE A 24 -10.73 -5.14 -8.95
C ILE A 24 -9.95 -4.12 -8.13
N CYS A 25 -10.36 -2.86 -8.10
CA CYS A 25 -9.72 -1.85 -7.27
C CYS A 25 -9.74 -2.26 -5.80
N ASN A 26 -10.89 -2.68 -5.26
CA ASN A 26 -11.00 -3.15 -3.89
C ASN A 26 -10.05 -4.31 -3.60
N LYS A 27 -9.97 -5.31 -4.50
CA LYS A 27 -9.04 -6.43 -4.36
C LYS A 27 -7.58 -6.01 -4.36
N LEU A 28 -7.21 -5.05 -5.22
CA LEU A 28 -5.84 -4.56 -5.32
C LEU A 28 -5.44 -3.71 -4.10
N TYR A 29 -6.31 -2.82 -3.63
CA TYR A 29 -6.06 -1.99 -2.44
C TYR A 29 -6.08 -2.81 -1.14
N GLN A 30 -6.87 -3.89 -1.09
CA GLN A 30 -6.98 -4.77 0.09
C GLN A 30 -6.12 -6.04 -0.03
N LEU A 31 -5.13 -6.05 -0.94
CA LEU A 31 -4.28 -7.22 -1.16
C LEU A 31 -3.55 -7.58 0.13
N LYS A 32 -3.76 -8.82 0.61
CA LYS A 32 -3.15 -9.35 1.83
C LYS A 32 -2.51 -10.73 1.67
N THR A 33 -1.97 -11.01 0.48
CA THR A 33 -1.45 -12.34 0.14
C THR A 33 -0.20 -12.24 -0.74
N GLY A 34 0.73 -13.16 -0.49
CA GLY A 34 1.88 -13.44 -1.35
C GLY A 34 1.78 -14.78 -2.06
N LYS A 35 0.64 -15.49 -1.95
CA LYS A 35 0.47 -16.82 -2.56
C LYS A 35 0.18 -16.67 -4.05
N GLU A 36 1.04 -17.26 -4.88
CA GLU A 36 0.91 -17.17 -6.35
C GLU A 36 -0.45 -17.63 -6.86
N GLU A 37 -1.06 -18.67 -6.27
CA GLU A 37 -2.40 -19.14 -6.66
C GLU A 37 -3.48 -18.06 -6.51
N GLU A 38 -3.42 -17.27 -5.45
CA GLU A 38 -4.37 -16.18 -5.20
C GLU A 38 -4.09 -14.98 -6.11
N LEU A 39 -2.80 -14.67 -6.33
CA LEU A 39 -2.38 -13.63 -7.27
C LEU A 39 -2.78 -13.96 -8.71
N ASN A 40 -2.67 -15.23 -9.11
CA ASN A 40 -3.09 -15.69 -10.43
C ASN A 40 -4.61 -15.56 -10.64
N LYS A 41 -5.42 -15.68 -9.57
CA LYS A 41 -6.87 -15.40 -9.64
C LYS A 41 -7.12 -13.91 -9.88
N ILE A 42 -6.39 -13.03 -9.19
CA ILE A 42 -6.49 -11.57 -9.38
C ILE A 42 -6.05 -11.19 -10.80
N TYR A 43 -4.92 -11.72 -11.26
CA TYR A 43 -4.42 -11.52 -12.61
C TYR A 43 -5.46 -11.93 -13.67
N LYS A 44 -6.07 -13.12 -13.56
CA LYS A 44 -7.11 -13.57 -14.48
C LYS A 44 -8.29 -12.59 -14.55
N MET A 45 -8.73 -12.06 -13.40
CA MET A 45 -9.80 -11.05 -13.37
C MET A 45 -9.39 -9.76 -14.07
N ILE A 46 -8.18 -9.26 -13.82
CA ILE A 46 -7.65 -8.06 -14.49
C ILE A 46 -7.59 -8.28 -16.00
N LYS A 47 -7.06 -9.44 -16.41
CA LYS A 47 -6.90 -9.85 -17.79
C LYS A 47 -8.24 -9.81 -18.53
N THR A 48 -9.24 -10.56 -18.04
CA THR A 48 -10.53 -10.71 -18.74
C THR A 48 -11.37 -9.45 -18.67
N GLU A 49 -11.46 -8.83 -17.49
CA GLU A 49 -12.45 -7.77 -17.26
C GLU A 49 -11.97 -6.39 -17.70
N LEU A 50 -10.65 -6.14 -17.71
CA LEU A 50 -10.08 -4.82 -18.01
C LEU A 50 -9.28 -4.80 -19.32
N ILE A 51 -8.36 -5.75 -19.51
CA ILE A 51 -7.41 -5.70 -20.63
C ILE A 51 -8.02 -6.29 -21.90
N ASP A 52 -8.44 -7.55 -21.87
CA ASP A 52 -8.98 -8.26 -23.05
C ASP A 52 -10.33 -7.68 -23.51
N SER A 53 -11.08 -7.04 -22.60
CA SER A 53 -12.30 -6.30 -22.93
C SER A 53 -12.02 -4.93 -23.58
N ASN A 54 -10.74 -4.59 -23.81
CA ASN A 54 -10.25 -3.34 -24.39
C ASN A 54 -10.68 -2.07 -23.61
N LYS A 55 -10.90 -2.21 -22.30
CA LYS A 55 -11.29 -1.09 -21.43
C LYS A 55 -10.10 -0.38 -20.81
N TYR A 56 -8.99 -1.09 -20.61
CA TYR A 56 -7.81 -0.57 -19.92
C TYR A 56 -6.51 -1.10 -20.55
N PRO A 57 -5.65 -0.23 -21.10
CA PRO A 57 -4.40 -0.66 -21.72
C PRO A 57 -3.46 -1.40 -20.75
N PRO A 58 -2.72 -2.44 -21.21
CA PRO A 58 -1.77 -3.17 -20.38
C PRO A 58 -0.73 -2.27 -19.68
N GLN A 59 -0.20 -1.26 -20.38
CA GLN A 59 0.77 -0.30 -19.84
C GLN A 59 0.18 0.49 -18.68
N ASP A 60 -1.06 0.95 -18.83
CA ASP A 60 -1.76 1.70 -17.78
C ASP A 60 -2.06 0.80 -16.59
N MET A 61 -2.37 -0.48 -16.81
CA MET A 61 -2.59 -1.47 -15.74
C MET A 61 -1.32 -1.74 -14.95
N ILE A 62 -0.19 -1.93 -15.63
CA ILE A 62 1.11 -2.09 -14.98
C ILE A 62 1.43 -0.86 -14.14
N ARG A 63 1.26 0.36 -14.69
CA ARG A 63 1.46 1.61 -13.93
C ARG A 63 0.56 1.67 -12.70
N ALA A 64 -0.73 1.37 -12.85
CA ALA A 64 -1.67 1.40 -11.74
C ALA A 64 -1.27 0.43 -10.63
N ILE A 65 -0.93 -0.82 -10.97
CA ILE A 65 -0.48 -1.84 -10.00
C ILE A 65 0.80 -1.41 -9.28
N LEU A 66 1.81 -0.96 -10.03
CA LEU A 66 3.09 -0.56 -9.44
C LEU A 66 2.96 0.67 -8.54
N ASN A 67 2.06 1.60 -8.87
CA ASN A 67 1.80 2.78 -8.04
C ASN A 67 1.08 2.44 -6.73
N LEU A 68 0.48 1.25 -6.59
CA LEU A 68 -0.10 0.80 -5.31
C LEU A 68 0.94 0.39 -4.27
N ILE A 69 2.18 0.09 -4.70
CA ILE A 69 3.24 -0.37 -3.80
C ILE A 69 3.44 0.60 -2.64
N VAL A 70 3.46 1.92 -2.89
CA VAL A 70 3.67 2.90 -1.81
C VAL A 70 2.52 2.95 -0.81
N TYR A 71 1.31 2.52 -1.19
CA TYR A 71 0.13 2.51 -0.32
C TYR A 71 -0.09 1.18 0.42
N ASN A 72 0.61 0.12 0.01
CA ASN A 72 0.55 -1.19 0.65
C ASN A 72 1.90 -1.94 0.51
N ASN A 73 2.97 -1.31 0.99
CA ASN A 73 4.34 -1.76 0.71
C ASN A 73 4.72 -3.10 1.39
N HIS A 74 3.90 -3.61 2.31
CA HIS A 74 4.06 -4.94 2.87
C HIS A 74 3.94 -6.03 1.80
N TYR A 75 3.07 -5.82 0.80
CA TYR A 75 2.84 -6.74 -0.31
C TYR A 75 3.50 -6.29 -1.63
N ALA A 76 4.58 -5.49 -1.55
CA ALA A 76 5.30 -5.00 -2.72
C ALA A 76 5.61 -6.11 -3.74
N LYS A 77 6.14 -7.26 -3.28
CA LYS A 77 6.46 -8.42 -4.13
C LYS A 77 5.24 -8.94 -4.90
N SER A 78 4.07 -8.95 -4.28
CA SER A 78 2.83 -9.38 -4.92
C SER A 78 2.42 -8.45 -6.05
N TYR A 79 2.57 -7.13 -5.88
CA TYR A 79 2.31 -6.16 -6.94
C TYR A 79 3.34 -6.27 -8.08
N LEU A 80 4.63 -6.45 -7.75
CA LEU A 80 5.67 -6.69 -8.76
C LEU A 80 5.35 -7.94 -9.60
N TYR A 81 4.94 -9.04 -8.95
CA TYR A 81 4.54 -10.27 -9.62
C TYR A 81 3.33 -10.06 -10.56
N LEU A 82 2.28 -9.37 -10.09
CA LEU A 82 1.11 -9.05 -10.93
C LEU A 82 1.49 -8.19 -12.15
N ALA A 83 2.34 -7.18 -11.97
CA ALA A 83 2.85 -6.35 -13.06
C ALA A 83 3.70 -7.17 -14.05
N LYS A 84 4.50 -8.12 -13.55
CA LYS A 84 5.34 -8.99 -14.37
C LYS A 84 4.50 -9.92 -15.26
N LEU A 85 3.44 -10.53 -14.71
CA LEU A 85 2.51 -11.36 -15.48
C LEU A 85 1.92 -10.59 -16.68
N ILE A 86 1.48 -9.35 -16.46
CA ILE A 86 0.92 -8.51 -17.53
C ILE A 86 2.01 -8.11 -18.52
N SER A 87 3.20 -7.74 -18.05
CA SER A 87 4.33 -7.37 -18.91
C SER A 87 4.73 -8.52 -19.83
N ASP A 88 4.77 -9.75 -19.33
CA ASP A 88 5.13 -10.94 -20.10
C ASP A 88 4.06 -11.30 -21.14
N GLU A 89 2.80 -11.39 -20.71
CA GLU A 89 1.68 -11.80 -21.56
C GLU A 89 1.47 -10.84 -22.73
N TYR A 90 1.52 -9.53 -22.47
CA TYR A 90 1.25 -8.49 -23.47
C TYR A 90 2.53 -7.89 -24.05
N HIS A 91 3.69 -8.47 -23.73
CA HIS A 91 5.01 -8.05 -24.20
C HIS A 91 5.31 -6.55 -23.98
N VAL A 92 4.82 -5.99 -22.87
CA VAL A 92 5.03 -4.58 -22.52
C VAL A 92 6.45 -4.39 -22.02
N LYS A 93 7.24 -3.58 -22.74
CA LYS A 93 8.64 -3.29 -22.42
C LYS A 93 8.87 -1.89 -21.83
N GLU A 94 7.89 -1.01 -21.93
CA GLU A 94 8.02 0.39 -21.52
C GLU A 94 6.71 0.90 -20.92
N VAL A 95 6.81 1.56 -19.78
CA VAL A 95 5.69 2.17 -19.06
C VAL A 95 6.17 3.49 -18.47
N ASN A 96 5.55 4.59 -18.89
CA ASN A 96 5.92 5.94 -18.46
C ASN A 96 5.12 6.39 -17.23
N ASN A 97 5.71 7.26 -16.41
CA ASN A 97 5.14 7.84 -15.20
C ASN A 97 4.85 6.80 -14.11
N VAL A 98 5.72 5.80 -13.97
CA VAL A 98 5.74 4.91 -12.81
C VAL A 98 6.41 5.65 -11.65
N ILE A 99 5.94 5.46 -10.41
CA ILE A 99 6.66 6.01 -9.25
C ILE A 99 8.09 5.45 -9.23
N LEU A 100 9.09 6.33 -9.12
CA LEU A 100 10.52 6.01 -9.19
C LEU A 100 10.91 4.77 -8.36
N ILE A 101 10.48 4.71 -7.09
CA ILE A 101 10.80 3.56 -6.22
C ILE A 101 10.18 2.25 -6.72
N SER A 102 8.97 2.29 -7.26
CA SER A 102 8.29 1.10 -7.81
C SER A 102 8.97 0.61 -9.09
N ASN A 103 9.38 1.52 -9.97
CA ASN A 103 10.14 1.17 -11.17
C ASN A 103 11.50 0.56 -10.81
N PHE A 104 12.19 1.15 -9.83
CA PHE A 104 13.45 0.60 -9.33
C PHE A 104 13.30 -0.79 -8.70
N LEU A 105 12.26 -1.01 -7.88
CA LEU A 105 11.99 -2.32 -7.32
C LEU A 105 11.73 -3.37 -8.41
N PHE A 106 10.97 -3.01 -9.45
CA PHE A 106 10.71 -3.88 -10.58
C PHE A 106 12.00 -4.21 -11.37
N TYR A 107 12.84 -3.21 -11.59
CA TYR A 107 14.16 -3.40 -12.19
C TYR A 107 15.06 -4.30 -11.34
N LYS A 108 15.10 -4.10 -10.02
CA LYS A 108 15.91 -4.91 -9.10
C LYS A 108 15.47 -6.38 -9.08
N GLU A 109 14.17 -6.65 -9.15
CA GLU A 109 13.62 -8.01 -9.10
C GLU A 109 13.76 -8.73 -10.45
N TYR A 110 13.52 -8.06 -11.58
CA TYR A 110 13.39 -8.71 -12.89
C TYR A 110 14.40 -8.24 -13.95
N GLY A 111 15.24 -7.25 -13.66
CA GLY A 111 16.20 -6.68 -14.60
C GLY A 111 15.58 -5.81 -15.71
N ILE A 112 14.29 -5.46 -15.59
CA ILE A 112 13.56 -4.70 -16.61
C ILE A 112 13.31 -3.28 -16.10
N LYS A 113 13.86 -2.29 -16.82
CA LYS A 113 13.60 -0.87 -16.57
C LYS A 113 12.40 -0.42 -17.41
N LEU A 114 11.23 -0.25 -16.77
CA LEU A 114 9.99 0.08 -17.48
C LEU A 114 9.94 1.55 -17.89
N ASP A 115 10.14 2.47 -16.95
CA ASP A 115 10.32 3.89 -17.27
C ASP A 115 11.81 4.16 -17.50
N LYS A 116 12.18 4.45 -18.75
CA LYS A 116 13.58 4.68 -19.13
C LYS A 116 14.10 6.04 -18.70
N SER A 117 13.19 7.01 -18.47
CA SER A 117 13.54 8.37 -18.07
C SER A 117 13.96 8.45 -16.61
N ASP A 118 13.60 7.45 -15.80
CA ASP A 118 13.95 7.39 -14.38
C ASP A 118 15.45 7.30 -14.16
N ASP A 119 15.93 8.10 -13.22
CA ASP A 119 17.30 8.08 -12.76
C ASP A 119 17.36 7.39 -11.40
N PHE A 120 17.80 6.13 -11.41
CA PHE A 120 17.89 5.31 -10.20
C PHE A 120 19.01 5.77 -9.25
N GLU A 121 19.96 6.61 -9.68
CA GLU A 121 20.98 7.17 -8.80
C GLU A 121 20.38 8.09 -7.74
N LYS A 122 19.16 8.61 -7.97
CA LYS A 122 18.41 9.40 -7.00
C LYS A 122 17.89 8.57 -5.81
N ILE A 123 17.83 7.25 -5.93
CA ILE A 123 17.35 6.37 -4.87
C ILE A 123 18.52 6.07 -3.93
N LYS A 124 18.42 6.55 -2.68
CA LYS A 124 19.42 6.24 -1.66
C LYS A 124 19.25 4.78 -1.22
N SER A 125 20.37 4.08 -1.06
CA SER A 125 20.43 2.67 -0.61
C SER A 125 19.66 2.42 0.68
N ASP A 126 19.69 3.39 1.60
CA ASP A 126 19.16 3.28 2.96
C ASP A 126 17.63 3.10 2.99
N PHE A 127 16.93 3.41 1.89
CA PHE A 127 15.47 3.28 1.80
C PHE A 127 14.97 1.83 1.68
N LEU A 128 15.84 0.89 1.29
CA LEU A 128 15.47 -0.51 1.06
C LEU A 128 15.57 -1.38 2.32
N ASP A 129 16.19 -0.86 3.38
CA ASP A 129 16.48 -1.63 4.60
C ASP A 129 15.26 -1.80 5.51
N ILE A 130 14.14 -1.10 5.26
CA ILE A 130 12.93 -1.21 6.08
C ILE A 130 12.29 -2.60 6.04
N HIS A 131 12.55 -3.38 4.98
CA HIS A 131 12.08 -4.76 4.85
C HIS A 131 13.07 -5.79 5.42
N THR A 132 14.25 -5.37 5.88
CA THR A 132 15.20 -6.28 6.54
C THR A 132 14.62 -6.77 7.86
N GLU A 133 14.85 -8.04 8.17
CA GLU A 133 14.13 -8.71 9.26
C GLU A 133 14.35 -8.05 10.61
N ASN A 134 15.55 -7.57 10.91
CA ASN A 134 15.97 -7.05 12.22
C ASN A 134 15.72 -5.54 12.40
N THR A 135 14.58 -5.02 11.94
CA THR A 135 14.22 -3.60 12.14
C THR A 135 12.95 -3.44 12.96
N ILE A 136 12.85 -2.30 13.66
CA ILE A 136 11.62 -1.88 14.34
C ILE A 136 10.47 -1.71 13.34
N TYR A 137 10.78 -1.29 12.11
CA TYR A 137 9.81 -1.12 11.03
C TYR A 137 9.20 -2.46 10.59
N ARG A 138 10.00 -3.54 10.56
CA ARG A 138 9.49 -4.89 10.30
C ARG A 138 8.57 -5.37 11.43
N ALA A 139 8.89 -5.04 12.68
CA ALA A 139 8.01 -5.34 13.81
C ALA A 139 6.66 -4.61 13.68
N ILE A 140 6.67 -3.32 13.34
CA ILE A 140 5.43 -2.56 13.07
C ILE A 140 4.65 -3.17 11.90
N MET A 141 5.32 -3.42 10.77
CA MET A 141 4.69 -3.96 9.56
C MET A 141 3.95 -5.28 9.80
N ASN A 142 4.45 -6.12 10.71
CA ASN A 142 3.85 -7.40 11.08
C ASN A 142 2.96 -7.32 12.34
N ASN A 143 2.82 -6.14 12.95
CA ASN A 143 2.22 -5.95 14.27
C ASN A 143 2.80 -6.89 15.35
N ASP A 144 4.11 -7.12 15.31
CA ASP A 144 4.84 -7.99 16.24
C ASP A 144 5.18 -7.23 17.53
N LEU A 145 4.28 -7.31 18.51
CA LEU A 145 4.38 -6.59 19.78
C LEU A 145 5.63 -7.00 20.58
N GLU A 146 5.93 -8.29 20.66
CA GLU A 146 7.05 -8.79 21.47
C GLU A 146 8.36 -8.22 20.95
N ARG A 147 8.60 -8.34 19.64
CA ARG A 147 9.78 -7.79 19.01
C ARG A 147 9.82 -6.27 19.12
N PHE A 148 8.69 -5.60 18.94
CA PHE A 148 8.61 -4.15 19.09
C PHE A 148 9.02 -3.70 20.50
N ILE A 149 8.55 -4.39 21.56
CA ILE A 149 8.97 -4.14 22.95
C ILE A 149 10.49 -4.24 23.08
N THR A 150 11.11 -5.30 22.54
CA THR A 150 12.58 -5.46 22.61
C THR A 150 13.36 -4.30 21.98
N PHE A 151 12.81 -3.65 20.94
CA PHE A 151 13.40 -2.44 20.37
C PHE A 151 13.23 -1.23 21.27
N THR A 152 12.05 -1.08 21.87
CA THR A 152 11.73 0.06 22.75
C THR A 152 12.47 0.05 24.10
N GLU A 153 13.05 -1.08 24.49
CA GLU A 153 13.78 -1.27 25.75
C GLU A 153 15.30 -1.12 25.60
N ARG A 154 15.80 -0.88 24.38
CA ARG A 154 17.23 -0.64 24.15
C ARG A 154 17.64 0.71 24.74
N GLU A 155 18.86 0.77 25.29
CA GLU A 155 19.44 1.95 25.94
C GLU A 155 19.36 3.22 25.07
N TYR A 156 19.53 3.07 23.75
CA TYR A 156 19.53 4.17 22.77
C TYR A 156 18.24 4.22 21.92
N PHE A 157 17.11 3.73 22.43
CA PHE A 157 15.84 3.84 21.73
C PHE A 157 15.37 5.29 21.66
N ASP A 158 15.30 5.83 20.45
CA ASP A 158 14.66 7.12 20.17
C ASP A 158 13.18 6.92 19.84
N LYS A 159 12.32 7.37 20.75
CA LYS A 159 10.85 7.32 20.59
C LYS A 159 10.33 8.32 19.54
N ASP A 160 11.09 9.39 19.30
CA ASP A 160 10.72 10.48 18.39
C ASP A 160 11.39 10.32 17.02
N GLN A 161 11.99 9.15 16.77
CA GLN A 161 12.64 8.84 15.51
C GLN A 161 11.67 8.96 14.32
N ILE A 162 12.21 9.47 13.20
CA ILE A 162 11.47 9.70 11.97
C ILE A 162 12.08 8.85 10.85
N LEU A 163 11.23 8.07 10.17
CA LEU A 163 11.61 7.31 8.98
C LEU A 163 11.32 8.13 7.72
N LYS A 164 12.36 8.49 6.98
CA LYS A 164 12.23 9.00 5.60
C LYS A 164 12.46 7.84 4.64
N CYS A 165 11.44 7.48 3.88
CA CYS A 165 11.52 6.36 2.94
C CYS A 165 10.52 6.52 1.80
N ASP A 166 11.01 6.44 0.56
CA ASP A 166 10.20 6.62 -0.65
C ASP A 166 9.16 5.50 -0.86
N LEU A 167 9.23 4.40 -0.09
CA LEU A 167 8.22 3.33 -0.07
C LEU A 167 6.91 3.73 0.64
N TYR A 168 6.84 4.94 1.20
CA TYR A 168 5.62 5.49 1.77
C TYR A 168 5.20 6.73 0.96
N PRO A 169 3.89 7.01 0.84
CA PRO A 169 3.42 8.18 0.09
C PRO A 169 3.90 9.46 0.80
N TYR A 170 4.19 10.54 0.08
CA TYR A 170 4.50 11.87 0.65
C TYR A 170 5.58 11.91 1.76
N SER A 171 6.59 11.03 1.69
CA SER A 171 7.55 10.78 2.76
C SER A 171 8.70 11.80 2.91
N TYR A 172 8.62 12.96 2.26
CA TYR A 172 9.68 13.99 2.29
C TYR A 172 10.04 14.44 3.71
N TYR A 173 9.03 14.60 4.57
CA TYR A 173 9.21 14.94 5.98
C TYR A 173 9.47 13.71 6.87
N GLY A 174 9.19 12.52 6.34
CA GLY A 174 9.25 11.24 7.05
C GLY A 174 8.06 11.01 7.98
N TYR A 175 8.05 9.84 8.61
CA TYR A 175 6.97 9.39 9.48
C TYR A 175 7.48 8.92 10.85
N SER A 176 6.74 9.28 11.89
CA SER A 176 6.92 8.76 13.24
C SER A 176 6.53 7.28 13.33
N LEU A 177 7.00 6.60 14.38
CA LEU A 177 6.61 5.21 14.64
C LEU A 177 5.08 5.04 14.78
N LEU A 178 4.38 6.02 15.34
CA LEU A 178 2.93 5.96 15.51
C LEU A 178 2.20 6.08 14.17
N GLU A 179 2.64 6.98 13.30
CA GLU A 179 2.09 7.12 11.94
C GLU A 179 2.31 5.85 11.12
N LEU A 180 3.49 5.23 11.24
CA LEU A 180 3.77 3.93 10.61
C LEU A 180 2.85 2.82 11.15
N CYS A 181 2.55 2.81 12.46
CA CYS A 181 1.58 1.87 13.01
C CYS A 181 0.19 2.06 12.39
N CYS A 182 -0.23 3.31 12.17
CA CYS A 182 -1.49 3.62 11.49
C CYS A 182 -1.50 3.13 10.05
N TYR A 183 -0.41 3.34 9.29
CA TYR A 183 -0.27 2.90 7.91
C TYR A 183 -0.38 1.38 7.77
N HIS A 184 0.30 0.64 8.66
CA HIS A 184 0.33 -0.82 8.63
C HIS A 184 -0.85 -1.48 9.34
N GLY A 185 -1.69 -0.71 10.05
CA GLY A 185 -2.76 -1.28 10.88
C GLY A 185 -2.25 -2.01 12.12
N ALA A 186 -1.05 -1.66 12.62
CA ALA A 186 -0.34 -2.32 13.71
C ALA A 186 -0.86 -1.90 15.08
N VAL A 187 -2.03 -2.44 15.46
CA VAL A 187 -2.80 -1.99 16.64
C VAL A 187 -2.07 -2.19 17.97
N ASP A 188 -1.28 -3.25 18.10
CA ASP A 188 -0.61 -3.56 19.36
C ASP A 188 0.59 -2.64 19.58
N CYS A 189 1.39 -2.44 18.52
CA CYS A 189 2.49 -1.46 18.51
C CYS A 189 1.94 -0.03 18.76
N PHE A 190 0.82 0.32 18.12
CA PHE A 190 0.13 1.59 18.32
C PHE A 190 -0.29 1.79 19.78
N LYS A 191 -0.94 0.78 20.38
CA LYS A 191 -1.39 0.82 21.78
C LYS A 191 -0.20 0.99 22.73
N LEU A 192 0.94 0.34 22.48
CA LEU A 192 2.17 0.53 23.27
C LEU A 192 2.68 1.97 23.17
N LEU A 193 2.79 2.52 21.96
CA LEU A 193 3.27 3.89 21.73
C LEU A 193 2.38 4.95 22.41
N ARG A 194 1.06 4.75 22.41
CA ARG A 194 0.10 5.64 23.07
C ARG A 194 0.14 5.52 24.59
N SER A 195 0.25 4.31 25.12
CA SER A 195 0.20 4.06 26.56
C SER A 195 1.50 4.44 27.27
N LYS A 196 2.65 3.93 26.79
CA LYS A 196 3.98 4.07 27.39
C LYS A 196 4.62 5.42 27.07
N PHE A 197 4.58 5.85 25.81
CA PHE A 197 5.31 7.03 25.34
C PHE A 197 4.45 8.28 25.14
N LYS A 198 3.11 8.15 25.25
CA LYS A 198 2.14 9.23 25.03
C LYS A 198 2.27 9.89 23.65
N SER A 199 2.74 9.13 22.66
CA SER A 199 3.00 9.60 21.29
C SER A 199 1.79 10.32 20.69
N GLU A 200 1.96 11.52 20.15
CA GLU A 200 0.87 12.38 19.66
C GLU A 200 0.13 11.76 18.46
N ILE A 201 -1.21 11.85 18.45
CA ILE A 201 -2.03 11.47 17.28
C ILE A 201 -2.09 12.67 16.33
N THR A 202 -1.40 12.57 15.20
CA THR A 202 -1.33 13.62 14.16
C THR A 202 -2.45 13.48 13.13
N GLN A 203 -2.64 14.48 12.27
CA GLN A 203 -3.55 14.36 11.11
C GLN A 203 -3.14 13.20 10.18
N THR A 204 -1.83 12.95 10.03
CA THR A 204 -1.29 11.83 9.26
C THR A 204 -1.72 10.51 9.86
N CYS A 205 -1.69 10.35 11.19
CA CYS A 205 -2.22 9.16 11.86
C CYS A 205 -3.65 8.86 11.43
N LEU A 206 -4.52 9.88 11.38
CA LEU A 206 -5.90 9.70 10.93
C LEU A 206 -5.95 9.25 9.46
N GLN A 207 -5.24 9.93 8.55
CA GLN A 207 -5.23 9.58 7.13
C GLN A 207 -4.73 8.14 6.91
N PHE A 208 -3.63 7.77 7.56
CA PHE A 208 -3.04 6.45 7.45
C PHE A 208 -3.89 5.37 8.13
N SER A 209 -4.66 5.69 9.17
CA SER A 209 -5.57 4.71 9.79
C SER A 209 -6.61 4.16 8.80
N PHE A 210 -7.06 4.97 7.83
CA PHE A 210 -7.94 4.50 6.75
C PHE A 210 -7.23 3.59 5.75
N LEU A 211 -5.93 3.84 5.48
CA LEU A 211 -5.11 2.96 4.62
C LEU A 211 -4.86 1.62 5.30
N GLY A 212 -4.44 1.63 6.57
CA GLY A 212 -4.21 0.40 7.34
C GLY A 212 -5.49 -0.40 7.61
N GLY A 213 -6.64 0.29 7.63
CA GLY A 213 -7.96 -0.35 7.70
C GLY A 213 -8.22 -1.06 9.02
N ASN A 214 -7.55 -0.65 10.11
CA ASN A 214 -7.75 -1.20 11.45
C ASN A 214 -8.79 -0.35 12.21
N PRO A 215 -9.99 -0.89 12.54
CA PRO A 215 -11.06 -0.11 13.16
C PRO A 215 -10.71 0.49 14.52
N ASP A 216 -9.89 -0.18 15.33
CA ASP A 216 -9.47 0.31 16.64
C ASP A 216 -8.61 1.58 16.49
N ILE A 217 -7.65 1.55 15.56
CA ILE A 217 -6.77 2.69 15.29
C ILE A 217 -7.58 3.86 14.72
N MET A 218 -8.47 3.59 13.76
CA MET A 218 -9.33 4.60 13.14
C MET A 218 -10.20 5.29 14.19
N SER A 219 -10.88 4.50 15.04
CA SER A 219 -11.74 5.00 16.11
C SER A 219 -10.96 5.84 17.10
N GLU A 220 -9.75 5.42 17.48
CA GLU A 220 -8.90 6.21 18.37
C GLU A 220 -8.45 7.51 17.71
N CYS A 221 -8.02 7.50 16.45
CA CYS A 221 -7.57 8.71 15.75
C CYS A 221 -8.70 9.75 15.61
N LEU A 222 -9.93 9.30 15.33
CA LEU A 222 -11.11 10.16 15.18
C LEU A 222 -11.52 10.90 16.47
N LYS A 223 -11.03 10.48 17.65
CA LYS A 223 -11.26 11.21 18.90
C LYS A 223 -10.45 12.50 19.00
N TYR A 224 -9.33 12.59 18.26
CA TYR A 224 -8.39 13.72 18.35
C TYR A 224 -8.32 14.53 17.06
N GLN A 225 -8.61 13.91 15.92
CA GLN A 225 -8.48 14.53 14.60
C GLN A 225 -9.79 14.43 13.82
N LYS A 226 -9.98 15.32 12.83
CA LYS A 226 -11.15 15.32 11.95
C LYS A 226 -10.75 14.98 10.51
N PRO A 227 -11.59 14.25 9.76
CA PRO A 227 -11.42 14.12 8.32
C PRO A 227 -11.38 15.51 7.68
N LYS A 228 -10.43 15.73 6.77
CA LYS A 228 -10.29 16.96 5.99
C LYS A 228 -10.89 16.77 4.62
#